data_AF-A0A8S8XUY5-F1
#
_entry.id   AF-A0A8S8XUY5-F1
#
_cell.length_a   1.000
_cell.length_b   1.000
_cell.length_c   1.000
_cell.angle_alpha   90.00
_cell.angle_beta   90.00
_cell.angle_gamma   90.00
#
_symmetry.space_group_name_H-M   'P 1'
#
loop_
_entity.id
_entity.type
_entity.pdbx_description
1 polymer ?
#
loop_
_entity_poly.entity_id
_entity_poly.type
_entity_poly.pdbx_seq_one_letter_code
_entity_poly.pdbx_strand_id
1 'polypeptide(L)'
;MCVSLEAITVEEMIDEATRANIAGADYVEVRFDKLYLNKPEPITMVNDDGEEYSKMPPIEEWGVKDFEEIDVEQAIANLKEGIPVPVVFTARAVREGGFFAGTEQERLQILSRELNQKSVLLILNCL
;
A
#
# COMPACT_ATOMS: atom_id res chain seq x y z
N MET A 1 -14.46 9.49 8.76
CA MET A 1 -14.11 9.34 7.34
C MET A 1 -12.77 8.63 7.25
N CYS A 2 -12.71 7.50 6.56
CA CYS A 2 -11.47 6.75 6.34
C CYS A 2 -11.04 6.92 4.88
N VAL A 3 -9.75 7.16 4.63
CA VAL A 3 -9.18 7.29 3.28
C VAL A 3 -8.15 6.18 3.08
N SER A 4 -8.36 5.34 2.07
CA SER A 4 -7.38 4.32 1.67
C SER A 4 -6.29 4.95 0.81
N LEU A 5 -5.03 4.70 1.17
CA LEU A 5 -3.88 5.20 0.44
C LEU A 5 -3.61 4.35 -0.80
N GLU A 6 -3.32 5.01 -1.91
CA GLU A 6 -3.06 4.38 -3.21
C GLU A 6 -1.57 4.33 -3.57
N ALA A 7 -0.73 5.07 -2.86
CA ALA A 7 0.73 5.02 -2.99
C ALA A 7 1.33 3.62 -2.80
N ILE A 8 2.48 3.38 -3.45
CA ILE A 8 3.21 2.11 -3.44
C ILE A 8 4.61 2.22 -2.81
N THR A 9 4.97 3.39 -2.31
CA THR A 9 6.20 3.65 -1.55
C THR A 9 5.88 4.30 -0.22
N VAL A 10 6.75 4.12 0.78
CA VAL A 10 6.54 4.67 2.13
C VAL A 10 6.46 6.20 2.12
N GLU A 11 7.34 6.85 1.36
CA GLU A 11 7.37 8.31 1.23
C GLU A 11 6.07 8.85 0.63
N GLU A 12 5.63 8.28 -0.50
CA GLU A 12 4.37 8.69 -1.15
C GLU A 12 3.15 8.41 -0.26
N MET A 13 3.15 7.33 0.53
CA MET A 13 2.09 7.04 1.50
C MET A 13 2.01 8.09 2.60
N ILE A 14 3.16 8.55 3.13
CA ILE A 14 3.22 9.61 4.13
C ILE A 14 2.68 10.93 3.57
N ASP A 15 3.08 11.27 2.34
CA ASP A 15 2.61 12.46 1.64
C ASP A 15 1.10 12.41 1.39
N GLU A 16 0.59 11.25 0.95
CA GLU A 16 -0.84 11.03 0.72
C GLU A 16 -1.64 11.11 2.01
N ALA A 17 -1.15 10.49 3.09
CA ALA A 17 -1.78 10.57 4.40
C ALA A 17 -1.80 12.01 4.95
N THR A 18 -0.73 12.78 4.72
CA THR A 18 -0.66 14.20 5.10
C THR A 18 -1.72 15.01 4.35
N ARG A 19 -1.88 14.78 3.04
CA ARG A 19 -2.96 15.41 2.25
C ARG A 19 -4.35 14.99 2.74
N ALA A 20 -4.55 13.71 3.05
CA ALA A 20 -5.82 13.20 3.57
C ALA A 20 -6.16 13.84 4.94
N ASN A 21 -5.18 13.99 5.82
CA ASN A 21 -5.34 14.69 7.10
C ASN A 21 -5.76 16.17 6.89
N ILE A 22 -5.08 16.90 6.00
CA ILE A 22 -5.46 18.28 5.65
C ILE A 22 -6.89 18.36 5.11
N ALA A 23 -7.32 17.34 4.37
CA ALA A 23 -8.69 17.22 3.86
C ALA A 23 -9.72 16.78 4.93
N GLY A 24 -9.31 16.53 6.17
CA GLY A 24 -10.19 16.18 7.30
C GLY A 24 -10.45 14.68 7.45
N ALA A 25 -9.55 13.81 6.98
CA ALA A 25 -9.64 12.38 7.26
C ALA A 25 -9.42 12.08 8.76
N ASP A 26 -10.30 11.28 9.35
CA ASP A 26 -10.17 10.86 10.76
C ASP A 26 -9.16 9.70 10.90
N TYR A 27 -9.06 8.86 9.87
CA TYR A 27 -8.18 7.70 9.78
C TYR A 27 -7.71 7.51 8.34
N VAL A 28 -6.55 6.88 8.17
CA VAL A 28 -6.06 6.43 6.86
C VAL A 28 -5.85 4.92 6.85
N GLU A 29 -6.19 4.25 5.76
CA GLU A 29 -5.85 2.85 5.54
C GLU A 29 -4.53 2.76 4.76
N VAL A 30 -3.51 2.20 5.43
CA VAL A 30 -2.25 1.82 4.81
C VAL A 30 -2.39 0.42 4.24
N ARG A 31 -2.32 0.32 2.92
CA ARG A 31 -2.26 -0.95 2.17
C ARG A 31 -0.82 -1.41 2.04
N PHE A 32 -0.30 -2.05 3.09
CA PHE A 32 1.08 -2.51 3.13
C PHE A 32 1.39 -3.51 2.01
N ASP A 33 0.40 -4.29 1.57
CA ASP A 33 0.56 -5.20 0.44
C ASP A 33 0.95 -4.47 -0.87
N LYS A 34 0.62 -3.19 -1.03
CA LYS A 34 1.00 -2.39 -2.20
C LYS A 34 2.48 -1.99 -2.23
N LEU A 35 3.21 -2.05 -1.11
CA LEU A 35 4.65 -1.79 -1.10
C LEU A 35 5.44 -2.81 -1.93
N TYR A 36 4.86 -4.00 -2.13
CA TYR A 36 5.43 -5.05 -2.96
C TYR A 36 5.17 -4.83 -4.45
N LEU A 37 4.45 -3.79 -4.88
CA LEU A 37 4.26 -3.51 -6.30
C LEU A 37 5.48 -2.82 -6.92
N ASN A 38 5.81 -3.24 -8.13
CA ASN A 38 6.74 -2.59 -9.04
C ASN A 38 5.94 -1.85 -10.10
N LYS A 39 5.82 -0.53 -9.94
CA LYS A 39 5.15 0.34 -10.92
C LYS A 39 5.93 0.32 -12.24
N PRO A 40 5.31 -0.12 -13.35
CA PRO A 40 5.97 -0.14 -14.64
C PRO A 40 6.03 1.27 -15.24
N GLU A 41 6.88 1.43 -16.24
CA GLU A 41 6.86 2.61 -17.09
C GLU A 41 5.53 2.69 -17.88
N PRO A 42 4.96 3.89 -18.04
CA PRO A 42 3.77 4.06 -18.85
C PRO A 42 4.00 3.65 -20.32
N ILE A 43 2.99 3.04 -20.94
CA ILE A 43 3.06 2.61 -22.34
C ILE A 43 2.54 3.75 -23.22
N THR A 44 3.34 4.18 -24.20
CA THR A 44 2.91 5.14 -25.22
C THR A 44 2.05 4.43 -26.26
N MET A 45 0.86 4.97 -26.53
CA MET A 45 -0.09 4.50 -27.52
C MET A 45 -0.47 5.64 -28.46
N VAL A 46 -0.90 5.30 -29.67
CA VAL A 46 -1.39 6.28 -30.66
C VAL A 46 -2.88 6.02 -30.86
N ASN A 47 -3.72 7.04 -30.71
CA ASN A 47 -5.15 6.93 -30.99
C ASN A 47 -5.42 6.96 -32.51
N ASP A 48 -6.69 6.75 -32.89
CA ASP A 48 -7.10 6.75 -34.30
C ASP A 48 -6.89 8.11 -35.00
N ASP A 49 -6.76 9.19 -34.22
CA ASP A 49 -6.49 10.55 -34.69
C ASP A 49 -4.98 10.85 -34.84
N GLY A 50 -4.11 9.88 -34.53
CA GLY A 50 -2.65 10.03 -34.62
C GLY A 50 -2.00 10.74 -33.43
N GLU A 51 -2.73 11.00 -32.36
CA GLU A 51 -2.21 11.60 -31.13
C GLU A 51 -1.59 10.54 -30.22
N GLU A 52 -0.36 10.81 -29.76
CA GLU A 52 0.30 9.99 -28.75
C GLU A 52 -0.28 10.28 -27.36
N TYR A 53 -0.68 9.23 -26.66
CA TYR A 53 -1.06 9.30 -25.27
C TYR A 53 -0.36 8.21 -24.46
N SER A 54 -0.14 8.51 -23.18
CA SER A 54 0.49 7.60 -22.24
C SER A 54 -0.59 6.89 -21.42
N LYS A 55 -0.51 5.55 -21.34
CA LYS A 55 -1.42 4.74 -20.55
C LYS A 55 -0.65 3.85 -19.58
N MET A 56 -1.04 3.91 -18.32
CA MET A 56 -0.57 2.96 -17.30
C MET A 56 -1.27 1.60 -17.52
N PRO A 57 -0.54 0.48 -17.51
CA PRO A 57 -1.18 -0.84 -17.53
C PRO A 57 -2.02 -1.06 -16.26
N PRO A 58 -3.02 -1.95 -16.31
CA PRO A 58 -3.77 -2.37 -15.12
C PRO A 58 -2.84 -2.83 -13.99
N ILE A 59 -3.23 -2.56 -12.74
CA ILE A 59 -2.40 -2.87 -11.55
C ILE A 59 -2.12 -4.37 -11.40
N GLU A 60 -3.02 -5.21 -11.93
CA GLU A 60 -2.89 -6.67 -11.95
C GLU A 60 -1.75 -7.16 -12.86
N GLU A 61 -1.30 -6.31 -13.80
CA GLU A 61 -0.19 -6.59 -14.71
C GLU A 61 1.14 -6.05 -14.17
N TRP A 62 1.14 -5.36 -13.02
CA TRP A 62 2.35 -4.80 -12.45
C TRP A 62 3.21 -5.91 -11.83
N GLY A 63 4.53 -5.72 -11.88
CA GLY A 63 5.45 -6.65 -11.24
C GLY A 63 5.26 -6.66 -9.72
N VAL A 64 5.57 -7.79 -9.08
CA VAL A 64 5.59 -7.91 -7.63
C VAL A 64 7.03 -8.18 -7.20
N LYS A 65 7.49 -7.46 -6.18
CA LYS A 65 8.79 -7.62 -5.53
C LYS A 65 8.84 -8.90 -4.72
N ASP A 66 10.04 -9.42 -4.49
CA ASP A 66 10.23 -10.50 -3.53
C ASP A 66 9.95 -10.02 -2.11
N PHE A 67 9.58 -10.94 -1.22
CA PHE A 67 9.24 -10.63 0.17
C PHE A 67 10.39 -9.91 0.90
N GLU A 68 11.62 -10.34 0.63
CA GLU A 68 12.86 -9.86 1.23
C GLU A 68 13.28 -8.47 0.76
N GLU A 69 12.71 -7.94 -0.33
CA GLU A 69 13.03 -6.60 -0.82
C GLU A 69 12.46 -5.48 0.09
N ILE A 70 11.50 -5.81 0.95
CA ILE A 70 10.88 -4.87 1.87
C ILE A 70 11.37 -5.15 3.30
N ASP A 71 12.12 -4.20 3.87
CA ASP A 71 12.36 -4.17 5.31
C ASP A 71 11.06 -3.79 6.04
N VAL A 72 10.34 -4.81 6.46
CA VAL A 72 9.05 -4.70 7.14
C VAL A 72 9.14 -3.81 8.37
N GLU A 73 10.17 -3.98 9.20
CA GLU A 73 10.28 -3.28 10.48
C GLU A 73 10.55 -1.80 10.25
N GLN A 74 11.49 -1.49 9.36
CA GLN A 74 11.81 -0.10 9.02
C GLN A 74 10.64 0.59 8.31
N ALA A 75 9.95 -0.09 7.39
CA ALA A 75 8.80 0.46 6.69
C ALA A 75 7.67 0.82 7.65
N ILE A 76 7.33 -0.07 8.57
CA ILE A 76 6.35 0.15 9.63
C ILE A 76 6.74 1.34 10.51
N ALA A 77 8.00 1.41 10.96
CA ALA A 77 8.48 2.50 11.81
C ALA A 77 8.34 3.85 11.10
N ASN A 78 8.79 3.93 9.85
CA ASN A 78 8.70 5.13 9.04
C ASN A 78 7.24 5.59 8.83
N LEU A 79 6.33 4.66 8.53
CA LEU A 79 4.90 4.97 8.35
C LEU A 79 4.28 5.51 9.65
N LYS A 80 4.65 4.95 10.80
CA LYS A 80 4.15 5.41 12.11
C LYS A 80 4.68 6.80 12.49
N GLU A 81 5.94 7.06 12.21
CA GLU A 81 6.55 8.37 12.50
C GLU A 81 6.09 9.46 11.54
N GLY A 82 5.87 9.12 10.26
CA GLY A 82 5.52 10.07 9.22
C GLY A 82 4.04 10.40 9.11
N ILE A 83 3.14 9.47 9.46
CA ILE A 83 1.70 9.66 9.28
C ILE A 83 1.09 10.42 10.48
N PRO A 84 0.48 11.61 10.28
CA PRO A 84 0.01 12.46 11.38
C PRO A 84 -1.37 12.10 11.95
N VAL A 85 -1.99 11.01 11.46
CA VAL A 85 -3.35 10.57 11.83
C VAL A 85 -3.37 9.08 12.15
N PRO A 86 -4.36 8.56 12.89
CA PRO A 86 -4.38 7.14 13.23
C PRO A 86 -4.52 6.25 11.98
N VAL A 87 -3.80 5.12 12.00
CA VAL A 87 -3.64 4.23 10.85
C VAL A 87 -4.49 2.96 11.03
N VAL A 88 -5.16 2.57 9.95
CA VAL A 88 -5.70 1.23 9.72
C VAL A 88 -4.68 0.48 8.87
N PHE A 89 -4.03 -0.54 9.42
CA PHE A 89 -3.01 -1.28 8.70
C PHE A 89 -3.61 -2.53 8.07
N THR A 90 -3.40 -2.68 6.77
CA THR A 90 -3.91 -3.80 5.97
C THR A 90 -2.75 -4.43 5.20
N ALA A 91 -2.58 -5.74 5.33
CA ALA A 91 -1.73 -6.56 4.47
C ALA A 91 -2.61 -7.63 3.81
N ARG A 92 -3.17 -7.32 2.64
CA ARG A 92 -4.12 -8.18 1.94
C ARG A 92 -3.41 -9.27 1.14
N ALA A 93 -3.85 -10.52 1.27
CA ALA A 93 -3.31 -11.64 0.52
C ALA A 93 -3.75 -11.62 -0.95
N VAL A 94 -2.97 -12.26 -1.83
CA VAL A 94 -3.30 -12.37 -3.28
C VAL A 94 -4.66 -13.04 -3.50
N ARG A 95 -5.00 -14.07 -2.72
CA ARG A 95 -6.30 -14.78 -2.81
C ARG A 95 -7.52 -13.89 -2.52
N GLU A 96 -7.32 -12.72 -1.94
CA GLU A 96 -8.36 -11.73 -1.60
C GLU A 96 -8.24 -10.45 -2.45
N GLY A 97 -7.42 -10.45 -3.51
CA GLY A 97 -7.18 -9.29 -4.37
C GLY A 97 -6.19 -8.27 -3.77
N GLY A 98 -5.24 -8.75 -2.96
CA GLY A 98 -4.07 -7.97 -2.53
C GLY A 98 -2.82 -8.30 -3.33
N PHE A 99 -1.70 -7.65 -2.99
CA PHE A 99 -0.43 -7.79 -3.70
C PHE A 99 0.72 -8.30 -2.82
N PHE A 100 0.39 -8.92 -1.69
CA PHE A 100 1.40 -9.40 -0.76
C PHE A 100 2.23 -10.54 -1.36
N ALA A 101 3.55 -10.36 -1.42
CA ALA A 101 4.46 -11.28 -2.09
C ALA A 101 4.82 -12.54 -1.29
N GLY A 102 4.69 -12.50 0.04
CA GLY A 102 5.08 -13.60 0.92
C GLY A 102 3.99 -14.66 1.16
N THR A 103 4.32 -15.62 2.00
CA THR A 103 3.42 -16.66 2.49
C THR A 103 2.38 -16.11 3.48
N GLU A 104 1.30 -16.84 3.69
CA GLU A 104 0.30 -16.49 4.70
C GLU A 104 0.90 -16.39 6.12
N GLN A 105 1.90 -17.21 6.43
CA GLN A 105 2.59 -17.17 7.73
C GLN A 105 3.35 -15.84 7.90
N GLU A 106 4.09 -15.41 6.88
CA GLU A 106 4.80 -14.12 6.90
C GLU A 106 3.82 -12.95 6.98
N ARG A 107 2.71 -13.03 6.23
CA ARG A 107 1.64 -12.03 6.30
C ARG A 107 1.09 -11.87 7.72
N LEU A 108 0.79 -12.99 8.38
CA LEU A 108 0.30 -13.00 9.76
C LEU A 108 1.36 -12.53 10.76
N GLN A 109 2.65 -12.80 10.52
CA GLN A 109 3.73 -12.26 11.34
C GLN A 109 3.79 -10.73 11.25
N ILE A 110 3.66 -10.15 10.06
CA ILE A 110 3.59 -8.68 9.88
C ILE A 110 2.42 -8.10 10.70
N LEU A 111 1.22 -8.66 10.51
CA LEU A 111 0.03 -8.20 11.23
C LEU A 111 0.18 -8.35 12.76
N SER A 112 0.82 -9.43 13.22
CA SER A 112 1.06 -9.66 14.65
C SER A 112 2.07 -8.70 15.25
N ARG A 113 3.11 -8.32 14.49
CA ARG A 113 4.08 -7.29 14.90
C ARG A 113 3.38 -5.95 15.10
N GLU A 114 2.47 -5.60 14.19
CA GLU A 114 1.66 -4.39 14.30
C GLU A 114 0.74 -4.37 15.52
N LEU A 115 0.05 -5.48 15.82
CA LEU A 115 -0.79 -5.58 17.02
C LEU A 115 -0.02 -5.28 18.31
N ASN A 116 1.20 -5.81 18.42
CA ASN A 116 2.02 -5.66 19.62
C ASN A 116 2.50 -4.22 19.87
N GLN A 117 2.48 -3.37 18.84
CA GLN A 117 2.92 -1.98 18.94
C GLN A 117 1.79 -0.99 19.32
N LYS A 118 0.58 -1.47 19.64
CA LYS A 118 -0.52 -0.70 20.31
C LYS A 118 -0.99 0.58 19.60
N SER A 119 -1.03 0.65 18.27
CA SER A 119 -1.40 1.90 17.57
C SER A 119 -2.38 1.78 16.41
N VAL A 120 -2.96 0.60 16.17
CA VAL A 120 -3.53 0.32 14.85
C VAL A 120 -4.81 -0.51 14.96
N LEU A 121 -5.88 -0.06 14.30
CA LEU A 121 -7.01 -0.92 13.97
C LEU A 121 -6.57 -1.83 12.82
N LEU A 122 -6.23 -3.08 13.12
CA LEU A 122 -5.90 -4.05 12.09
C LEU A 122 -7.16 -4.68 11.54
N ILE A 123 -7.35 -4.62 10.22
CA ILE A 123 -8.34 -5.43 9.54
C ILE A 123 -7.78 -6.84 9.42
N LEU A 124 -7.80 -7.56 10.55
CA LEU A 124 -7.66 -9.01 10.59
C LEU A 124 -9.01 -9.57 10.12
N ASN A 125 -9.04 -9.93 8.83
CA ASN A 125 -10.09 -10.68 8.15
C ASN A 125 -11.17 -9.84 7.46
N CYS A 126 -11.24 -10.02 6.12
CA CYS A 126 -12.47 -10.57 5.57
C CYS A 126 -12.81 -11.87 6.35
N LEU A 127 -13.59 -11.74 7.43
CA LEU A 127 -14.41 -12.83 7.96
C LEU A 127 -15.77 -12.72 7.28
#